data_AF-A0A845QWD7-F1
#
_entry.id   AF-A0A845QWD7-F1
#
_cell.length_a   1.000
_cell.length_b   1.000
_cell.length_c   1.000
_cell.angle_alpha   90.00
_cell.angle_beta   90.00
_cell.angle_gamma   90.00
#
_symmetry.space_group_name_H-M   'P 1'
#
loop_
_entity.id
_entity.type
_entity.pdbx_description
1 polymer ?
#
loop_
_entity_poly.entity_id
_entity_poly.type
_entity_poly.pdbx_seq_one_letter_code
_entity_poly.pdbx_strand_id
1 'polypeptide(L)'
;MRGQQSFSNKEKNMSIIYNISNLLKRVKPDMKNNDFEYEEEMKNLKQAHKEWTQAEIYFESVKDDELIDHAIYNLEAAKKKYFYLLNRVREKIEKEKA
;
A
#
# COMPACT_ATOMS: atom_id res chain seq x y z
N MET A 1 14.32 -19.59 -2.86
CA MET A 1 14.74 -18.18 -2.68
C MET A 1 13.63 -17.14 -2.90
N ARG A 2 12.51 -17.44 -3.57
CA ARG A 2 11.40 -16.47 -3.79
C ARG A 2 10.67 -16.00 -2.51
N GLY A 3 10.49 -16.88 -1.51
CA GLY A 3 9.79 -16.54 -0.26
C GLY A 3 10.50 -15.56 0.70
N GLN A 4 11.81 -15.29 0.51
CA GLN A 4 12.51 -14.27 1.31
C GLN A 4 12.29 -12.85 0.76
N GLN A 5 12.03 -12.72 -0.54
CA GLN A 5 11.79 -11.41 -1.18
C GLN A 5 10.38 -10.89 -0.90
N SER A 6 9.35 -11.75 -0.89
CA SER A 6 7.98 -11.35 -0.55
C SER A 6 7.87 -10.85 0.90
N PHE A 7 8.49 -11.55 1.85
CA PHE A 7 8.55 -11.12 3.26
C PHE A 7 9.30 -9.79 3.44
N SER A 8 10.44 -9.62 2.78
CA SER A 8 11.23 -8.36 2.83
C SER A 8 10.46 -7.18 2.24
N ASN A 9 9.70 -7.39 1.18
CA ASN A 9 8.90 -6.33 0.55
C ASN A 9 7.73 -5.89 1.43
N LYS A 10 7.09 -6.83 2.15
CA LYS A 10 6.02 -6.52 3.11
C LYS A 10 6.50 -5.64 4.27
N GLU A 11 7.68 -5.93 4.83
CA GLU A 11 8.26 -5.12 5.90
C GLU A 11 8.63 -3.70 5.41
N LYS A 12 9.24 -3.60 4.22
CA LYS A 12 9.56 -2.31 3.60
C LYS A 12 8.31 -1.48 3.34
N ASN A 13 7.25 -2.07 2.81
CA ASN A 13 5.99 -1.38 2.52
C ASN A 13 5.28 -0.92 3.80
N MET A 14 5.30 -1.75 4.85
CA MET A 14 4.75 -1.37 6.15
C MET A 14 5.53 -0.21 6.78
N SER A 15 6.87 -0.22 6.66
CA SER A 15 7.74 0.89 7.06
C SER A 15 7.41 2.17 6.29
N ILE A 16 7.18 2.08 4.98
CA ILE A 16 6.78 3.23 4.14
C ILE A 16 5.46 3.83 4.62
N ILE A 17 4.44 3.01 4.89
CA ILE A 17 3.13 3.49 5.39
C ILE A 17 3.30 4.20 6.75
N TYR A 18 4.09 3.63 7.65
CA TYR A 18 4.37 4.22 8.96
C TYR A 18 5.11 5.56 8.85
N ASN A 19 6.13 5.62 7.99
CA ASN A 19 6.90 6.84 7.74
C ASN A 19 6.02 7.95 7.16
N ILE A 20 5.10 7.62 6.24
CA ILE A 20 4.13 8.58 5.70
C ILE A 20 3.17 9.05 6.79
N SER A 21 2.64 8.14 7.60
CA SER A 21 1.79 8.51 8.75
C SER A 21 2.51 9.46 9.71
N ASN A 22 3.81 9.26 9.96
CA ASN A 22 4.60 10.14 10.82
C ASN A 22 4.90 11.48 10.16
N LEU A 23 5.16 11.49 8.85
CA LEU A 23 5.39 12.72 8.09
C LEU A 23 4.14 13.61 8.08
N LEU A 24 2.96 13.02 7.87
CA LEU A 24 1.69 13.74 7.91
C LEU A 24 1.48 14.48 9.24
N LYS A 25 1.72 13.80 10.37
CA LYS A 25 1.65 14.41 11.71
C LYS A 25 2.60 15.59 11.90
N ARG A 26 3.72 15.64 11.18
CA ARG A 26 4.69 16.73 11.25
C ARG A 26 4.33 17.91 10.37
N VAL A 27 3.76 17.66 9.19
CA VAL A 27 3.38 18.70 8.23
C VAL A 27 2.17 19.50 8.76
N LYS A 28 1.25 18.87 9.48
CA LYS A 28 0.12 19.52 10.13
C LYS A 28 -0.01 19.08 11.61
N PRO A 29 0.71 19.71 12.55
CA PRO A 29 0.69 19.33 13.97
C PRO A 29 -0.58 19.78 14.71
N ASP A 30 -1.24 20.85 14.25
CA ASP A 30 -2.47 21.41 14.87
C ASP A 30 -3.77 20.80 14.32
N MET A 31 -3.65 19.68 13.60
CA MET A 31 -4.76 18.91 13.02
C MET A 31 -5.69 18.47 14.16
N LYS A 32 -6.81 19.17 14.36
CA LYS A 32 -7.84 18.71 15.30
C LYS A 32 -8.28 17.32 14.85
N ASN A 33 -8.66 16.46 15.79
CA ASN A 33 -9.02 15.05 15.57
C ASN A 33 -10.10 14.77 14.48
N ASN A 34 -10.64 15.80 13.80
CA ASN A 34 -11.64 15.75 12.75
C ASN A 34 -11.17 16.24 11.37
N ASP A 35 -9.90 16.58 11.17
CA ASP A 35 -9.40 16.89 9.82
C ASP A 35 -9.06 15.58 9.09
N PHE A 36 -10.12 14.93 8.62
CA PHE A 36 -10.20 13.69 7.84
C PHE A 36 -9.46 13.71 6.49
N GLU A 37 -8.68 14.75 6.18
CA GLU A 37 -8.17 15.06 4.83
C GLU A 37 -7.22 14.00 4.24
N TYR A 38 -6.65 13.14 5.10
CA TYR A 38 -5.78 12.03 4.72
C TYR A 38 -6.20 10.69 5.33
N GLU A 39 -7.20 10.68 6.20
CA GLU A 39 -7.59 9.45 6.90
C GLU A 39 -8.16 8.42 5.91
N GLU A 40 -8.98 8.89 4.98
CA GLU A 40 -9.55 8.05 3.94
C GLU A 40 -8.46 7.52 2.99
N GLU A 41 -7.54 8.36 2.54
CA GLU A 41 -6.42 7.95 1.69
C GLU A 41 -5.49 6.98 2.40
N MET A 42 -5.20 7.21 3.68
CA MET A 42 -4.37 6.32 4.49
C MET A 42 -5.06 4.98 4.72
N LYS A 43 -6.37 4.98 4.96
CA LYS A 43 -7.19 3.77 5.05
C LYS A 43 -7.17 3.00 3.72
N ASN A 44 -7.36 3.70 2.60
CA ASN A 44 -7.32 3.11 1.27
C ASN A 44 -5.93 2.55 0.92
N LEU A 45 -4.85 3.23 1.31
CA LEU A 45 -3.48 2.76 1.10
C LEU A 45 -3.18 1.50 1.92
N LYS A 46 -3.57 1.47 3.20
CA LYS A 46 -3.45 0.28 4.07
C LYS A 46 -4.26 -0.89 3.51
N GLN A 47 -5.47 -0.61 3.03
CA GLN A 47 -6.33 -1.63 2.44
C GLN A 47 -5.74 -2.19 1.14
N ALA A 48 -5.22 -1.33 0.26
CA ALA A 48 -4.54 -1.78 -0.97
C ALA A 48 -3.28 -2.61 -0.67
N HIS A 49 -2.53 -2.27 0.38
CA HIS A 49 -1.41 -3.10 0.83
C HIS A 49 -1.84 -4.48 1.33
N LYS A 50 -2.96 -4.55 2.06
CA LYS A 50 -3.56 -5.82 2.49
C LYS A 50 -4.02 -6.66 1.29
N GLU A 51 -4.69 -6.04 0.33
CA GLU A 51 -5.12 -6.70 -0.92
C GLU A 51 -3.92 -7.25 -1.70
N TRP A 52 -2.84 -6.47 -1.84
CA TRP A 52 -1.62 -6.96 -2.46
C TRP A 52 -1.02 -8.14 -1.69
N THR A 53 -0.91 -8.05 -0.36
CA THR A 53 -0.42 -9.17 0.47
C THR A 53 -1.27 -10.43 0.26
N GLN A 54 -2.60 -10.29 0.18
CA GLN A 54 -3.51 -11.41 -0.08
C GLN A 54 -3.35 -11.98 -1.49
N ALA A 55 -3.14 -11.13 -2.49
CA ALA A 55 -2.88 -11.56 -3.86
C ALA A 55 -1.54 -12.29 -4.00
N GLU A 56 -0.51 -11.91 -3.23
CA GLU A 56 0.77 -12.64 -3.16
C GLU A 56 0.56 -14.04 -2.58
N ILE A 57 -0.14 -14.14 -1.44
CA ILE A 57 -0.47 -15.43 -0.82
C ILE A 57 -1.27 -16.30 -1.79
N TYR A 58 -2.27 -15.72 -2.47
CA TYR A 58 -3.08 -16.45 -3.44
C TYR A 58 -2.22 -16.97 -4.59
N PHE A 59 -1.41 -16.11 -5.23
CA PHE A 59 -0.50 -16.50 -6.29
C PHE A 59 0.48 -17.60 -5.87
N GLU A 60 1.04 -17.52 -4.66
CA GLU A 60 1.92 -18.57 -4.11
C GLU A 60 1.18 -19.88 -3.81
N SER A 61 -0.13 -19.83 -3.56
CA SER A 61 -0.96 -21.00 -3.22
C SER A 61 -1.55 -21.73 -4.42
N VAL A 62 -1.72 -21.04 -5.56
CA VAL A 62 -2.34 -21.60 -6.77
C VAL A 62 -1.41 -22.65 -7.38
N LYS A 63 -1.95 -23.85 -7.60
CA LYS A 63 -1.28 -24.98 -8.28
C LYS A 63 -2.01 -25.41 -9.56
N ASP A 64 -3.15 -24.80 -9.82
CA ASP A 64 -4.00 -25.10 -10.96
C ASP A 64 -3.58 -24.19 -12.13
N ASP A 65 -3.22 -24.82 -13.24
CA ASP A 65 -2.77 -24.13 -14.46
C ASP A 65 -3.89 -23.27 -15.06
N GLU A 66 -5.17 -23.59 -14.84
CA GLU A 66 -6.29 -22.75 -15.31
C GLU A 66 -6.47 -21.48 -14.46
N LEU A 67 -5.90 -21.45 -13.25
CA LEU A 67 -6.03 -20.33 -12.31
C LEU A 67 -4.77 -19.47 -12.20
N ILE A 68 -3.64 -19.92 -12.76
CA ILE A 68 -2.36 -19.22 -12.60
C ILE A 68 -2.39 -17.83 -13.25
N ASP A 69 -2.98 -17.71 -14.44
CA ASP A 69 -3.09 -16.44 -15.14
C ASP A 69 -3.96 -15.44 -14.38
N HIS A 70 -5.07 -15.91 -13.81
CA HIS A 70 -5.91 -15.11 -12.93
C HIS A 70 -5.13 -14.64 -11.69
N ALA A 71 -4.32 -15.51 -11.09
CA ALA A 71 -3.52 -15.18 -9.93
C ALA A 71 -2.41 -14.15 -10.24
N ILE A 72 -1.76 -14.26 -11.41
CA ILE A 72 -0.79 -13.26 -11.91
C ILE A 72 -1.48 -11.92 -12.09
N TYR A 73 -2.60 -11.89 -12.83
CA TYR A 73 -3.34 -10.66 -13.09
C TYR A 73 -3.80 -9.96 -11.80
N ASN A 74 -4.35 -10.72 -10.85
CA ASN A 74 -4.79 -10.19 -9.56
C ASN A 74 -3.61 -9.59 -8.77
N LEU A 75 -2.46 -10.27 -8.75
CA LEU A 75 -1.25 -9.78 -8.09
C LEU A 75 -0.76 -8.46 -8.70
N GLU A 76 -0.70 -8.37 -10.02
CA GLU A 76 -0.27 -7.16 -10.72
C GLU A 76 -1.25 -6.00 -10.52
N ALA A 77 -2.56 -6.27 -10.59
CA ALA A 77 -3.60 -5.28 -10.35
C ALA A 77 -3.52 -4.69 -8.92
N ALA A 78 -3.38 -5.55 -7.91
CA ALA A 78 -3.25 -5.12 -6.51
C ALA A 78 -1.97 -4.31 -6.27
N LYS A 79 -0.83 -4.73 -6.84
CA LYS A 79 0.42 -3.96 -6.84
C LYS A 79 0.24 -2.57 -7.42
N LYS A 80 -0.34 -2.48 -8.63
CA LYS A 80 -0.56 -1.23 -9.34
C LYS A 80 -1.46 -0.28 -8.55
N LYS A 81 -2.53 -0.80 -7.94
CA LYS A 81 -3.43 -0.02 -7.07
C LYS A 81 -2.70 0.57 -5.87
N TYR A 82 -1.87 -0.22 -5.17
CA TYR A 82 -1.08 0.25 -4.04
C TYR A 82 -0.14 1.40 -4.44
N PHE A 83 0.67 1.23 -5.49
CA PHE A 83 1.61 2.26 -5.92
C PHE A 83 0.92 3.54 -6.39
N TYR A 84 -0.21 3.42 -7.09
CA TYR A 84 -1.02 4.57 -7.49
C TYR A 84 -1.48 5.38 -6.27
N LEU A 85 -2.05 4.72 -5.26
CA LEU A 85 -2.51 5.39 -4.04
C LEU A 85 -1.34 6.00 -3.25
N LEU A 86 -0.20 5.29 -3.18
CA LEU A 86 1.00 5.77 -2.52
C LEU A 86 1.50 7.09 -3.15
N ASN A 87 1.57 7.14 -4.48
CA ASN A 87 2.01 8.33 -5.19
C ASN A 87 1.04 9.51 -4.98
N ARG A 88 -0.27 9.26 -5.02
CA ARG A 88 -1.27 10.31 -4.74
C ARG A 88 -1.13 10.91 -3.34
N VAL A 89 -0.88 10.09 -2.33
CA VAL A 89 -0.65 10.59 -0.95
C VAL A 89 0.61 11.44 -0.89
N ARG A 90 1.70 11.01 -1.56
CA ARG A 90 2.95 11.79 -1.62
C ARG A 90 2.77 13.13 -2.31
N GLU A 91 2.12 13.16 -3.48
CA GLU A 91 1.85 14.39 -4.22
C GLU A 91 1.02 15.38 -3.40
N LYS A 92 0.01 14.89 -2.66
CA LYS A 92 -0.77 15.74 -1.76
C LYS A 92 0.10 16.32 -0.64
N ILE A 93 0.91 15.50 0.02
CA ILE A 93 1.85 15.96 1.06
C ILE A 93 2.83 17.01 0.52
N GLU A 94 3.33 16.82 -0.69
CA GLU A 94 4.26 17.77 -1.33
C GLU A 94 3.58 19.11 -1.62
N LYS A 95 2.34 19.10 -2.11
CA LYS A 95 1.55 20.32 -2.35
C LYS A 95 1.26 21.09 -1.06
N GLU A 96 1.15 20.43 0.08
CA GLU A 96 0.92 21.10 1.36
C GLU A 96 2.18 21.67 2.00
N LYS A 97 3.36 21.24 1.56
CA LYS A 97 4.65 21.78 2.02
C LYS A 97 5.09 23.02 1.26
N ALA A 98 4.55 23.25 0.06
CA ALA A 98 4.89 24.35 -0.84
C ALA A 98 4.08 25.61 -0.51
#